data_AF-A0A2K2VX23-F1
#
_entry.id   AF-A0A2K2VX23-F1
#
_cell.length_a   1.000
_cell.length_b   1.000
_cell.length_c   1.000
_cell.angle_alpha   90.00
_cell.angle_beta   90.00
_cell.angle_gamma   90.00
#
_symmetry.space_group_name_H-M   'P 1'
#
loop_
_entity.id
_entity.type
_entity.pdbx_description
1 polymer ?
#
loop_
_entity_poly.entity_id
_entity_poly.type
_entity_poly.pdbx_seq_one_letter_code
_entity_poly.pdbx_strand_id
1 'polypeptide(L)'
;MLSDIISAIKDLDFLRLNEILTSIDMLEVLKDPYFIGFMVICSIIFIIRGMEKALVMLLSAPAFLVLFQHTVEGTDALDFEAEKLLIFCGGFIAIAAVNIYIFFVRHK
;
A
#
# COMPACT_ATOMS: atom_id res chain seq x y z
N MET A 1 -6.67 9.15 24.20
CA MET A 1 -5.38 8.98 23.49
C MET A 1 -5.49 8.00 22.32
N LEU A 2 -5.80 6.71 22.55
CA LEU A 2 -6.08 5.75 21.46
C LEU A 2 -7.35 6.14 20.66
N SER A 3 -8.39 6.61 21.36
CA SER A 3 -9.62 7.16 20.74
C SER A 3 -9.36 8.38 19.85
N ASP A 4 -8.43 9.25 20.24
CA ASP A 4 -8.12 10.48 19.51
C ASP A 4 -7.26 10.19 18.28
N ILE A 5 -6.36 9.21 18.39
CA ILE A 5 -5.60 8.65 17.25
C ILE A 5 -6.56 7.99 16.27
N ILE A 6 -7.48 7.16 16.75
CA ILE A 6 -8.52 6.53 15.91
C ILE A 6 -9.40 7.58 15.26
N SER A 7 -9.79 8.64 15.98
CA SER A 7 -10.61 9.72 15.43
C SER A 7 -9.85 10.54 14.38
N ALA A 8 -8.58 10.87 14.62
CA ALA A 8 -7.73 11.60 13.67
C ALA A 8 -7.40 10.75 12.42
N ILE A 9 -7.30 9.43 12.57
CA ILE A 9 -7.16 8.49 11.46
C ILE A 9 -8.50 8.38 10.72
N LYS A 10 -9.64 8.26 11.41
CA LYS A 10 -10.97 8.21 10.77
C LYS A 10 -11.27 9.50 9.98
N ASP A 11 -10.73 10.63 10.43
CA ASP A 11 -10.79 11.94 9.78
C ASP A 11 -9.76 12.10 8.65
N LEU A 12 -8.81 11.16 8.51
CA LEU A 12 -7.80 11.12 7.46
C LEU A 12 -8.41 10.67 6.13
N ASP A 13 -9.41 11.40 5.64
CA ASP A 13 -10.00 11.34 4.29
C ASP A 13 -10.19 9.91 3.71
N PHE A 14 -10.45 8.91 4.55
CA PHE A 14 -10.65 7.51 4.13
C PHE A 14 -11.76 7.39 3.10
N LEU A 15 -12.75 8.28 3.19
CA LEU A 15 -13.86 8.34 2.26
C LEU A 15 -13.40 8.78 0.85
N ARG A 16 -12.52 9.78 0.76
CA ARG A 16 -11.92 10.22 -0.50
C ARG A 16 -10.89 9.24 -1.04
N LEU A 17 -10.07 8.65 -0.16
CA LEU A 17 -9.15 7.58 -0.54
C LEU A 17 -9.93 6.37 -1.06
N ASN A 18 -11.02 5.99 -0.40
CA ASN A 18 -11.89 4.91 -0.85
C ASN A 18 -12.48 5.23 -2.22
N GLU A 19 -13.05 6.41 -2.43
CA GLU A 19 -13.63 6.78 -3.72
C GLU A 19 -12.62 6.71 -4.89
N ILE A 20 -11.37 7.11 -4.66
CA ILE A 20 -10.29 7.02 -5.65
C ILE A 20 -9.81 5.57 -5.84
N LEU A 21 -9.60 4.83 -4.74
CA LEU A 21 -8.98 3.50 -4.78
C LEU A 21 -9.97 2.38 -5.12
N THR A 22 -11.26 2.50 -4.79
CA THR A 22 -12.31 1.51 -5.16
C THR A 22 -12.51 1.45 -6.67
N SER A 23 -12.10 2.48 -7.41
CA SER A 23 -12.14 2.46 -8.88
C SER A 23 -11.10 1.51 -9.50
N ILE A 24 -10.12 1.05 -8.72
CA ILE A 24 -9.02 0.19 -9.17
C ILE A 24 -9.06 -1.12 -8.38
N ASP A 25 -9.56 -2.19 -9.00
CA ASP A 25 -9.48 -3.52 -8.40
C ASP A 25 -8.06 -4.10 -8.57
N MET A 26 -7.18 -3.77 -7.64
CA MET A 26 -5.78 -4.21 -7.69
C MET A 26 -5.67 -5.74 -7.49
N LEU A 27 -6.58 -6.38 -6.75
CA LEU A 27 -6.64 -7.82 -6.60
C LEU A 27 -6.97 -8.53 -7.91
N GLU A 28 -7.83 -7.95 -8.75
CA GLU A 28 -8.09 -8.44 -10.10
C GLU A 28 -6.87 -8.24 -11.01
N VAL A 29 -6.25 -7.05 -10.96
CA VAL A 29 -5.04 -6.76 -11.74
C VAL A 29 -3.86 -7.67 -11.35
N LEU A 30 -3.72 -8.04 -10.07
CA LEU A 30 -2.70 -9.00 -9.61
C LEU A 30 -2.97 -10.44 -10.06
N LYS A 31 -4.18 -10.78 -10.53
CA LYS A 31 -4.49 -12.08 -11.13
C LYS A 31 -4.22 -12.10 -12.64
N ASP A 32 -4.06 -10.95 -13.27
CA ASP A 32 -3.74 -10.86 -14.69
C ASP A 32 -2.29 -11.34 -14.95
N PRO A 33 -2.10 -12.43 -15.74
CA PRO A 33 -0.78 -12.99 -16.01
C PRO A 33 0.14 -12.03 -16.79
N TYR A 34 -0.41 -11.12 -17.61
CA TYR A 34 0.38 -10.11 -18.31
C TYR A 34 0.90 -9.04 -17.37
N PHE A 35 0.09 -8.62 -16.40
CA PHE A 35 0.52 -7.67 -15.37
C PHE A 35 1.63 -8.25 -14.50
N ILE A 36 1.46 -9.50 -14.04
CA ILE A 36 2.52 -10.22 -13.30
C ILE A 36 3.78 -10.33 -14.15
N GLY A 37 3.65 -10.76 -15.41
CA GLY A 37 4.77 -10.88 -16.33
C GLY A 37 5.54 -9.56 -16.49
N PHE A 38 4.82 -8.45 -16.68
CA PHE A 38 5.40 -7.11 -16.77
C PHE A 38 6.14 -6.73 -15.48
N MET A 39 5.51 -6.93 -14.31
CA MET A 39 6.10 -6.64 -13.00
C MET A 39 7.39 -7.44 -12.75
N VAL A 40 7.41 -8.72 -13.12
CA VAL A 40 8.61 -9.57 -13.00
C VAL A 40 9.72 -9.07 -13.92
N ILE A 41 9.42 -8.76 -15.19
CA ILE A 41 10.41 -8.24 -16.14
C ILE A 41 11.00 -6.92 -15.63
N CYS A 42 10.16 -5.97 -15.21
CA CYS A 42 10.62 -4.70 -14.63
C CYS A 42 11.49 -4.91 -13.39
N SER A 43 11.09 -5.83 -12.50
CA SER A 43 11.87 -6.16 -11.29
C SER A 43 13.25 -6.71 -11.65
N ILE A 44 13.35 -7.63 -12.61
CA ILE A 44 14.63 -8.19 -13.08
C ILE A 44 15.51 -7.08 -13.66
N ILE A 45 14.95 -6.20 -14.50
CA ILE A 45 15.69 -5.06 -15.08
C ILE A 45 16.24 -4.15 -13.98
N PHE A 46 15.43 -3.80 -12.98
CA PHE A 46 15.87 -2.94 -11.89
C PHE A 46 16.94 -3.59 -11.01
N ILE A 47 16.87 -4.90 -10.77
CA ILE A 47 17.92 -5.65 -10.06
C ILE A 47 19.23 -5.60 -10.84
N ILE A 48 19.20 -5.90 -12.15
CA ILE A 48 20.41 -5.91 -12.99
C ILE A 48 21.05 -4.52 -13.07
N ARG A 49 20.23 -3.45 -13.13
CA ARG A 49 20.71 -2.06 -13.17
C ARG A 49 21.10 -1.51 -11.79
N GLY A 50 20.94 -2.29 -10.71
CA GLY A 50 21.19 -1.82 -9.35
C GLY A 50 20.23 -0.73 -8.87
N MET A 51 19.06 -0.59 -9.51
CA MET A 51 18.06 0.44 -9.23
C MET A 51 17.10 -0.02 -8.12
N GLU A 52 17.65 -0.39 -6.97
CA GLU A 52 16.89 -0.94 -5.84
C GLU A 52 15.81 0.04 -5.33
N LYS A 53 16.07 1.35 -5.39
CA LYS A 53 15.10 2.40 -5.03
C LYS A 53 13.87 2.38 -5.95
N ALA A 54 14.09 2.24 -7.26
CA ALA A 54 13.02 2.16 -8.25
C ALA A 54 12.21 0.86 -8.11
N LEU A 55 12.87 -0.24 -7.77
CA LEU A 55 12.21 -1.52 -7.50
C LEU A 55 11.30 -1.45 -6.28
N VAL A 56 11.79 -0.89 -5.18
CA VAL A 56 10.99 -0.73 -3.95
C VAL A 56 9.82 0.22 -4.19
N MET A 57 10.05 1.31 -4.93
CA MET A 57 8.97 2.21 -5.34
C MET A 57 7.92 1.50 -6.21
N LEU A 58 8.34 0.73 -7.20
CA LEU A 58 7.45 -0.04 -8.08
C LEU A 58 6.58 -1.04 -7.29
N LEU A 59 7.17 -1.74 -6.31
CA LEU A 59 6.46 -2.72 -5.50
C LEU A 59 5.59 -2.09 -4.40
N SER A 60 5.95 -0.88 -3.94
CA SER A 60 5.22 -0.20 -2.87
C SER A 60 3.82 0.26 -3.26
N ALA A 61 3.63 0.67 -4.52
CA ALA A 61 2.33 1.12 -5.03
C ALA A 61 1.27 -0.01 -5.02
N PRO A 62 1.50 -1.18 -5.64
CA PRO A 62 0.55 -2.29 -5.57
C PRO A 62 0.43 -2.85 -4.15
N ALA A 63 1.51 -2.87 -3.35
CA ALA A 63 1.43 -3.29 -1.95
C ALA A 63 0.51 -2.37 -1.12
N PHE A 64 0.57 -1.06 -1.34
CA PHE A 64 -0.32 -0.09 -0.69
C PHE A 64 -1.77 -0.26 -1.14
N LEU A 65 -2.00 -0.46 -2.45
CA LEU A 65 -3.34 -0.69 -2.98
C LEU A 65 -3.95 -1.98 -2.41
N VAL A 66 -3.19 -3.08 -2.36
CA VAL A 66 -3.65 -4.35 -1.76
C VAL A 66 -3.95 -4.18 -0.27
N LEU A 67 -3.09 -3.47 0.47
CA LEU A 67 -3.32 -3.17 1.88
C LEU A 67 -4.63 -2.39 2.06
N PHE A 68 -4.86 -1.38 1.23
CA PHE A 68 -6.07 -0.58 1.26
C PHE A 68 -7.31 -1.41 0.95
N GLN A 69 -7.30 -2.17 -0.15
CA GLN A 69 -8.42 -3.04 -0.51
C GLN A 69 -8.72 -4.06 0.60
N HIS A 70 -7.70 -4.66 1.19
CA HIS A 70 -7.90 -5.68 2.22
C HIS A 70 -8.47 -5.12 3.54
N THR A 71 -8.26 -3.84 3.82
CA THR A 71 -8.60 -3.23 5.13
C THR A 71 -9.74 -2.22 5.07
N VAL A 72 -9.95 -1.56 3.93
CA VAL A 72 -10.89 -0.45 3.74
C VAL A 72 -12.03 -0.83 2.80
N GLU A 73 -11.75 -1.57 1.72
CA GLU A 73 -12.78 -1.95 0.75
C GLU A 73 -13.81 -2.89 1.38
N GLY A 74 -15.09 -2.58 1.20
CA GLY A 74 -16.21 -3.33 1.77
C GLY A 74 -16.48 -3.09 3.26
N THR A 75 -15.84 -2.10 3.89
CA THR A 75 -16.11 -1.72 5.29
C THR A 75 -16.99 -0.46 5.33
N ASP A 76 -18.23 -0.60 5.80
CA ASP A 76 -19.11 0.56 6.04
C ASP A 76 -18.49 1.50 7.08
N ALA A 77 -18.55 2.82 6.86
CA ALA A 77 -17.91 3.84 7.72
C ALA A 77 -18.38 3.81 9.20
N LEU A 78 -19.47 3.09 9.48
CA LEU A 78 -20.04 2.87 10.81
C LEU A 78 -19.48 1.63 11.52
N ASP A 79 -18.97 0.63 10.78
CA ASP A 79 -18.43 -0.65 11.28
C ASP A 79 -16.94 -0.80 10.99
N PHE A 80 -16.20 0.30 11.03
CA PHE A 80 -14.74 0.28 10.92
C PHE A 80 -14.14 -0.37 12.19
N GLU A 81 -13.96 -1.68 12.16
CA GLU A 81 -13.34 -2.44 13.24
C GLU A 81 -11.92 -1.93 13.51
N ALA A 82 -11.63 -1.66 14.79
CA ALA A 82 -10.32 -1.18 15.23
C ALA A 82 -9.18 -2.11 14.79
N GLU A 83 -9.45 -3.40 14.60
CA GLU A 83 -8.50 -4.39 14.09
C GLU A 83 -8.07 -4.10 12.65
N LYS A 84 -9.01 -3.88 11.72
CA LYS A 84 -8.71 -3.55 10.33
C LYS A 84 -7.95 -2.22 10.20
N LEU A 85 -8.33 -1.23 11.02
CA LEU A 85 -7.63 0.05 11.10
C LEU A 85 -6.18 -0.12 11.57
N LEU A 86 -5.97 -0.99 12.57
CA LEU A 86 -4.64 -1.27 13.09
C LEU A 86 -3.79 -2.02 12.07
N ILE A 87 -4.37 -2.97 11.33
CA ILE A 87 -3.71 -3.66 10.21
C ILE A 87 -3.33 -2.66 9.10
N PHE A 88 -4.23 -1.75 8.74
CA PHE A 88 -3.95 -0.70 7.75
C PHE A 88 -2.80 0.22 8.20
N CYS A 89 -2.88 0.76 9.42
CA CYS A 89 -1.82 1.63 9.95
C CYS A 89 -0.49 0.89 10.09
N GLY A 90 -0.50 -0.34 10.59
CA GLY A 90 0.70 -1.18 10.72
C GLY A 90 1.35 -1.47 9.36
N GLY A 91 0.54 -1.86 8.37
CA GLY A 91 1.02 -2.10 7.00
C GLY A 91 1.54 -0.83 6.33
N PHE A 92 0.85 0.30 6.49
CA PHE A 92 1.28 1.58 5.94
C PHE A 92 2.63 2.03 6.53
N ILE A 93 2.79 1.94 7.85
CA ILE A 93 4.04 2.26 8.54
C ILE A 93 5.15 1.32 8.06
N ALA A 94 4.88 0.03 7.88
CA ALA A 94 5.87 -0.92 7.36
C ALA A 94 6.33 -0.55 5.94
N ILE A 95 5.39 -0.25 5.02
CA ILE A 95 5.71 0.18 3.66
C ILE A 95 6.51 1.48 3.67
N ALA A 96 6.10 2.46 4.50
CA ALA A 96 6.81 3.73 4.64
C ALA A 96 8.22 3.52 5.20
N ALA A 97 8.40 2.69 6.22
CA ALA A 97 9.69 2.40 6.82
C ALA A 97 10.66 1.74 5.81
N VAL A 98 10.18 0.79 5.01
CA VAL A 98 10.98 0.16 3.95
C VAL A 98 11.41 1.20 2.91
N ASN A 99 10.50 2.06 2.46
CA ASN A 99 10.82 3.13 1.51
C ASN A 99 11.84 4.10 2.11
N ILE A 100 11.63 4.58 3.33
CA ILE A 100 12.57 5.50 4.00
C ILE A 100 13.94 4.86 4.15
N TYR A 101 14.02 3.61 4.60
CA TYR A 101 15.28 2.89 4.76
C TYR A 101 16.04 2.80 3.43
N ILE A 102 15.36 2.42 2.34
CA ILE A 102 15.99 2.24 1.03
C ILE A 102 16.39 3.60 0.41
N PHE A 103 15.60 4.66 0.62
CA PHE A 103 15.90 5.98 0.05
C PHE A 103 16.99 6.74 0.82
N PHE A 104 16.92 6.75 2.15
CA PHE A 104 17.78 7.58 3.01
C PHE A 104 18.94 6.81 3.65
N VAL A 105 18.72 5.56 4.09
CA VAL A 105 19.74 4.80 4.84
C VAL A 105 20.63 4.00 3.89
N ARG A 106 20.05 3.40 2.85
CA ARG A 106 20.79 2.67 1.82
C ARG A 106 21.33 3.64 0.76
N HIS A 107 22.35 4.40 1.17
CA HIS A 107 23.23 5.15 0.27
C HIS A 107 24.30 4.20 -0.28
N LYS A 108 23.96 3.46 -1.32
CA LYS A 108 24.95 2.90 -2.25
C LYS A 108 24.85 3.63 -3.57
#